data_AF-A0A839XWN6-F1
#
_entry.id   AF-A0A839XWN6-F1
#
_cell.length_a   1.000
_cell.length_b   1.000
_cell.length_c   1.000
_cell.angle_alpha   90.00
_cell.angle_beta   90.00
_cell.angle_gamma   90.00
#
_symmetry.space_group_name_H-M   'P 1'
#
loop_
_entity.id
_entity.type
_entity.pdbx_description
1 polymer ?
#
loop_
_entity_poly.entity_id
_entity_poly.type
_entity_poly.pdbx_seq_one_letter_code
_entity_poly.pdbx_strand_id
1 'polypeptide(L)' 'MPPTRYEFRVSGHMSESTRHAVGQLGPLEVVPAPPETIIYGVVTDDAHLQGIIGLLGNLGLRLVALQRVPEFSSGDTDPG' A
#
# COMPACT_ATOMS: atom_id res chain seq x y z
N MET A 1 6.49 23.42 14.24
CA MET A 1 5.78 22.46 13.38
C MET A 1 5.88 21.09 14.05
N PRO A 2 4.78 20.38 14.30
CA PRO A 2 4.85 19.03 14.88
C PRO A 2 5.51 18.05 13.89
N PRO A 3 6.13 16.96 14.37
CA PRO A 3 6.72 15.97 13.50
C PRO A 3 5.64 15.28 12.64
N THR A 4 5.93 15.10 11.35
CA THR A 4 5.08 14.38 10.39
C THR A 4 5.59 12.94 10.24
N ARG A 5 4.69 11.95 10.35
CA ARG A 5 5.02 10.53 10.21
C ARG A 5 4.80 10.10 8.76
N TYR A 6 5.77 9.40 8.19
CA TYR A 6 5.73 8.89 6.82
C TYR A 6 5.89 7.36 6.80
N GLU A 7 5.25 6.71 5.83
CA GLU A 7 5.44 5.29 5.52
C GLU A 7 6.15 5.16 4.18
N PHE A 8 7.22 4.37 4.13
CA PHE A 8 7.98 4.10 2.91
C PHE A 8 7.86 2.61 2.56
N ARG A 9 7.12 2.28 1.49
CA ARG A 9 7.03 0.92 0.96
C ARG A 9 8.05 0.74 -0.15
N VAL A 10 8.97 -0.22 0.03
CA VAL A 10 10.04 -0.51 -0.93
C VAL A 10 10.00 -1.96 -1.38
N SER A 11 10.15 -2.20 -2.68
CA SER A 11 10.25 -3.54 -3.24
C SER A 11 11.72 -3.97 -3.29
N GLY A 12 12.02 -5.19 -2.83
CA GLY A 12 13.36 -5.76 -2.88
C GLY A 12 13.76 -6.47 -1.58
N HIS A 13 14.84 -7.25 -1.63
CA HIS A 13 15.35 -7.92 -0.45
C HIS A 13 16.10 -6.92 0.44
N MET A 14 15.56 -6.62 1.63
CA MET A 14 16.32 -5.91 2.66
C MET A 14 17.25 -6.87 3.40
N SER A 15 18.48 -7.01 2.90
CA SER A 15 19.56 -7.69 3.62
C SER A 15 19.82 -7.01 4.96
N GLU A 16 20.50 -7.72 5.87
CA GLU A 16 20.86 -7.17 7.18
C GLU A 16 21.67 -5.86 7.07
N SER A 17 22.61 -5.80 6.11
CA SER A 17 23.37 -4.58 5.80
C SER A 17 22.48 -3.40 5.40
N THR A 18 21.48 -3.64 4.54
CA THR A 18 20.53 -2.62 4.11
C THR A 18 19.63 -2.16 5.26
N ARG A 19 19.18 -3.08 6.12
CA ARG A 19 18.41 -2.74 7.33
C ARG A 19 19.22 -1.88 8.30
N HIS A 20 20.49 -2.23 8.52
CA HIS A 20 21.39 -1.45 9.36
C HIS A 20 21.59 -0.03 8.80
N ALA A 21 21.80 0.10 7.48
CA ALA A 21 21.93 1.40 6.85
C ALA A 21 20.69 2.29 7.04
N VAL A 22 19.48 1.72 6.90
CA VAL A 22 18.22 2.45 7.16
C VAL A 22 18.11 2.89 8.62
N GLY A 23 18.48 2.04 9.58
CA GLY A 23 18.48 2.40 11.00
C GLY A 23 19.41 3.56 11.36
N GLN A 24 20.46 3.82 10.56
CA GLN A 24 21.36 4.96 10.78
C GLN A 24 20.78 6.31 10.34
N LEU A 25 19.66 6.32 9.61
CA LEU A 25 19.03 7.56 9.14
C LEU A 25 18.15 8.25 10.20
N GLY A 26 17.87 7.59 11.32
CA GLY A 26 17.05 8.13 12.41
C GLY A 26 16.12 7.08 13.03
N PRO A 27 15.08 7.50 13.77
CA PRO A 27 14.12 6.59 14.41
C PRO A 27 13.16 5.98 13.38
N LEU A 28 13.68 5.12 12.51
CA LEU A 28 12.95 4.39 11.48
C LEU A 28 12.77 2.94 11.91
N GLU A 29 11.55 2.43 11.81
CA GLU A 29 11.21 1.04 12.08
C GLU A 29 11.12 0.28 10.75
N VAL A 30 11.90 -0.81 10.62
CA VAL A 30 11.88 -1.65 9.41
C VAL A 30 11.07 -2.91 9.68
N VAL A 31 9.90 -3.00 9.06
CA VAL A 31 9.01 -4.16 9.16
C VAL A 31 9.03 -4.93 7.83
N PRO A 32 9.22 -6.26 7.84
CA PRO A 32 9.09 -7.05 6.62
C PRO A 32 7.65 -7.00 6.11
N ALA A 33 7.48 -6.53 4.87
CA ALA A 33 6.21 -6.58 4.15
C ALA A 33 6.27 -7.63 3.04
N PRO A 34 5.20 -8.41 2.80
CA PRO A 34 5.15 -9.35 1.69
C PRO A 34 5.23 -8.61 0.34
N PRO A 35 5.74 -9.27 -0.73
CA PRO A 35 5.57 -8.77 -2.09
C PRO A 35 4.08 -8.83 -2.45
N GLU A 36 3.37 -7.72 -2.25
CA GLU A 36 1.94 -7.60 -2.55
C GLU A 36 1.75 -6.95 -3.91
N THR A 37 0.77 -7.45 -4.66
CA THR A 37 0.26 -6.79 -5.87
C THR A 37 -0.93 -5.93 -5.47
N ILE A 38 -0.85 -4.62 -5.74
CA ILE A 38 -1.95 -3.69 -5.50
C ILE A 38 -2.82 -3.60 -6.76
N ILE A 39 -4.12 -3.84 -6.61
CA ILE A 39 -5.11 -3.74 -7.68
C ILE A 39 -6.05 -2.57 -7.33
N TYR A 40 -6.10 -1.56 -8.21
CA TYR A 40 -7.05 -0.45 -8.09
C TYR A 40 -8.29 -0.75 -8.93
N GLY A 41 -9.46 -0.46 -8.38
CA GLY A 41 -10.73 -0.66 -9.08
C GLY A 41 -11.87 0.02 -8.33
N VAL A 42 -12.97 0.25 -9.04
CA VAL A 42 -14.20 0.79 -8.45
C VAL A 42 -15.07 -0.38 -8.00
N VAL A 43 -15.42 -0.39 -6.72
CA VAL A 43 -16.37 -1.34 -6.14
C VAL A 43 -17.72 -0.64 -6.02
N THR A 44 -18.73 -1.14 -6.73
CA THR A 44 -20.06 -0.50 -6.83
C THR A 44 -20.95 -0.81 -5.64
N ASP A 45 -20.84 -2.03 -5.11
CA ASP A 45 -21.66 -2.57 -4.02
C ASP A 45 -20.98 -3.79 -3.41
N ASP A 46 -21.59 -4.35 -2.37
CA ASP A 46 -21.05 -5.51 -1.64
C ASP A 46 -21.05 -6.80 -2.48
N ALA A 47 -22.01 -6.98 -3.39
CA ALA A 47 -22.05 -8.16 -4.24
C ALA A 47 -20.90 -8.14 -5.25
N HIS A 48 -20.59 -6.97 -5.81
CA HIS A 48 -19.42 -6.75 -6.65
C HIS A 48 -18.12 -7.04 -5.88
N LEU A 49 -18.01 -6.56 -4.63
CA LEU A 49 -16.85 -6.86 -3.78
C LEU A 49 -16.66 -8.36 -3.56
N GLN A 50 -17.73 -9.08 -3.20
CA GLN A 50 -17.68 -10.53 -3.00
C GLN A 50 -17.28 -11.27 -4.28
N GLY A 51 -17.77 -10.81 -5.43
CA GLY A 51 -17.36 -11.33 -6.74
C GLY A 51 -15.85 -11.19 -6.99
N ILE A 52 -15.28 -10.01 -6.69
CA ILE A 52 -13.83 -9.78 -6.79
C ILE A 52 -13.06 -10.73 -5.86
N ILE A 53 -13.48 -10.85 -4.59
CA ILE A 53 -12.82 -11.73 -3.62
C ILE A 53 -12.84 -13.19 -4.09
N GLY A 54 -13.99 -13.66 -4.59
CA GLY A 54 -14.13 -15.01 -5.13
C GLY A 54 -13.24 -15.25 -6.36
N LEU A 55 -13.17 -14.27 -7.28
CA LEU A 55 -12.30 -14.35 -8.46
C LEU A 55 -10.82 -14.45 -8.06
N LEU A 56 -10.36 -13.62 -7.12
CA LEU A 56 -8.99 -13.68 -6.61
C LEU A 56 -8.69 -15.07 -6.04
N GLY A 57 -9.60 -15.61 -5.23
CA GLY A 57 -9.48 -16.97 -4.68
C GLY A 57 -9.38 -18.04 -5.75
N ASN A 58 -10.22 -17.97 -6.80
CA ASN A 58 -10.19 -18.92 -7.92
C ASN A 58 -8.88 -18.86 -8.73
N LEU A 59 -8.20 -17.72 -8.74
CA LEU A 59 -6.88 -17.54 -9.35
C LEU A 59 -5.73 -18.00 -8.44
N GLY A 60 -6.03 -18.51 -7.25
CA GLY A 60 -5.02 -18.88 -6.24
C GLY A 60 -4.39 -17.67 -5.54
N LEU A 61 -4.94 -16.47 -5.74
CA LEU A 61 -4.53 -15.25 -5.04
C LEU A 61 -5.26 -15.16 -3.71
N ARG A 62 -4.55 -14.71 -2.67
CA ARG A 62 -5.14 -14.44 -1.35
C ARG A 62 -5.22 -12.94 -1.14
N LEU A 63 -6.43 -12.42 -0.92
CA LEU A 63 -6.61 -11.06 -0.45
C LEU A 63 -6.12 -10.94 1.00
N VAL A 64 -5.09 -10.13 1.23
CA VAL A 64 -4.47 -9.94 2.55
C VAL A 64 -4.91 -8.64 3.22
N ALA A 65 -5.24 -7.62 2.44
CA ALA A 65 -5.74 -6.34 2.91
C ALA A 65 -6.66 -5.72 1.85
N LEU A 66 -7.69 -5.01 2.31
CA LEU A 66 -8.55 -4.17 1.48
C LEU A 66 -8.59 -2.79 2.13
N GLN A 67 -8.21 -1.75 1.38
CA GLN A 67 -8.23 -0.37 1.85
C GLN A 67 -9.00 0.50 0.85
N ARG A 68 -9.93 1.31 1.35
CA ARG A 68 -10.53 2.37 0.54
C ARG A 68 -9.50 3.49 0.42
N VAL A 69 -9.04 3.74 -0.80
CA VAL A 69 -8.19 4.89 -1.07
C VAL A 69 -9.09 6.12 -1.25
N PRO A 70 -8.67 7.30 -0.76
CA PRO A 70 -9.32 8.55 -1.14
C PRO A 70 -9.34 8.64 -2.66
N GLU A 71 -10.42 9.16 -3.24
CA GLU A 71 -10.37 9.58 -4.65
C GLU A 71 -9.16 10.51 -4.78
N PHE A 72 -8.29 10.24 -5.76
CA PHE A 72 -7.27 11.22 -6.12
C PHE A 72 -8.03 12.50 -6.43
N SER A 73 -8.07 13.43 -5.49
CA SER A 73 -8.27 14.82 -5.83
C SER A 73 -7.04 15.14 -6.67
N SER A 74 -7.21 15.06 -7.99
CA SER A 74 -6.39 15.83 -8.91
C SER A 74 -6.40 17.23 -8.33
N GLY A 75 -5.32 17.58 -7.63
CA GLY A 75 -5.21 18.88 -6.98
C GLY A 75 -5.50 19.92 -8.04
N ASP A 76 -6.54 20.70 -7.79
CA ASP A 76 -6.39 22.14 -7.71
C ASP A 76 -5.34 22.68 -8.69
N THR A 77 -5.78 22.89 -9.92
CA THR A 77 -5.24 23.97 -10.73
C THR A 77 -6.45 24.85 -11.02
N ASP A 78 -6.86 25.60 -9.99
CA ASP A 78 -7.29 26.98 -10.21
C ASP A 78 -6.06 27.81 -10.62
N PRO A 79 -6.05 28.28 -11.87
CA PRO A 79 -5.57 29.62 -12.11
C PRO A 79 -6.53 30.31 -13.08
N GLY A 80 -7.44 31.14 -12.55
CA GLY A 80 -8.05 32.23 -13.33
C GLY A 80 -9.42 32.66 -12.89
#